data_AF-A0A951LEG6-F1
#
_entry.id   AF-A0A951LEG6-F1
#
_cell.length_a   1.000
_cell.length_b   1.000
_cell.length_c   1.000
_cell.angle_alpha   90.00
_cell.angle_beta   90.00
_cell.angle_gamma   90.00
#
_symmetry.space_group_name_H-M   'P 1'
#
loop_
_entity.id
_entity.type
_entity.pdbx_description
1 polymer ?
#
loop_
_entity_poly.entity_id
_entity_poly.type
_entity_poly.pdbx_seq_one_letter_code
_entity_poly.pdbx_strand_id
1 'polypeptide(L)'
;MAAWWSTSTPIGFERAQGSVSNVPVFPNAASSRADDVRLGILYMVASVFLFSIQNAIGKWLAQTYPIPMLVFFRSAVALLPSALLVWRAGGLPVLRTRRLGAQFSRALIWGGSNVASFFAYHLLPLADAVALTFAAPLFLTALSWPILRERVGRARWVAVSVGFCGVVLMAHPSGGGSTVGILCAVACAVCNAVGTLTVRGLCRTEPTESIVFYTALFMTLMALPALPFNWLTPSPIDLLLFCSIGLIGGVSQYWTTLALYYAPAAAVSPFNYTALIWGSILGFLVWGDLPTPTMIGGAAIVTLAGLFLLRHEAFRARASRRALPPKQQAA
;
A
#
# COMPACT_ATOMS: atom_id res chain seq x y z
N MET A 1 12.31 18.66 3.93
CA MET A 1 12.09 17.30 3.39
C MET A 1 13.22 16.76 2.49
N ALA A 2 14.28 17.53 2.16
CA ALA A 2 15.39 17.06 1.32
C ALA A 2 16.71 16.72 2.06
N ALA A 3 16.78 16.90 3.38
CA ALA A 3 18.05 16.81 4.13
C ALA A 3 18.45 15.39 4.58
N TRP A 4 17.63 14.37 4.33
CA TRP A 4 17.88 12.99 4.80
C TRP A 4 18.65 12.11 3.80
N TRP A 5 19.01 12.64 2.62
CA TRP A 5 19.63 11.88 1.53
C TRP A 5 21.15 12.09 1.38
N SER A 6 21.79 13.02 2.11
CA SER A 6 23.14 13.51 1.77
C SER A 6 24.26 13.28 2.78
N THR A 7 24.12 12.44 3.80
CA THR A 7 25.25 12.09 4.69
C THR A 7 25.87 10.74 4.31
N SER A 8 26.56 10.72 3.17
CA SER A 8 27.61 9.74 2.91
C SER A 8 28.93 10.28 3.47
N THR A 9 29.19 10.07 4.76
CA THR A 9 30.54 10.19 5.29
C THR A 9 31.35 8.96 4.86
N PRO A 10 32.50 9.13 4.18
CA PRO A 10 33.37 8.02 3.84
C PRO A 10 34.11 7.59 5.12
N ILE A 11 33.72 6.45 5.68
CA ILE A 11 34.46 5.82 6.79
C ILE A 11 35.72 5.18 6.19
N GLY A 12 36.89 5.69 6.57
CA GLY A 12 38.19 5.12 6.25
C GLY A 12 38.34 3.72 6.86
N PHE A 13 38.77 2.77 6.03
CA PHE A 13 39.11 1.42 6.44
C PHE A 13 40.60 1.38 6.84
N GLU A 14 40.90 1.43 8.13
CA GLU A 14 42.14 0.86 8.67
C GLU A 14 41.91 -0.62 8.96
N ARG A 15 42.69 -1.48 8.27
CA ARG A 15 42.70 -2.93 8.46
C ARG A 15 43.33 -3.27 9.80
N ALA A 16 42.50 -3.52 10.82
CA ALA A 16 42.91 -4.35 11.95
C ALA A 16 42.56 -5.81 11.64
N GLN A 17 43.57 -6.60 11.27
CA GLN A 17 43.48 -8.06 11.16
C GLN A 17 43.33 -8.65 12.56
N GLY A 18 42.08 -8.87 12.97
CA GLY A 18 41.73 -9.61 14.18
C GLY A 18 40.71 -10.69 13.85
N SER A 19 41.08 -11.94 14.08
CA SER A 19 40.24 -13.14 13.95
C SER A 19 38.89 -12.98 14.65
N VAL A 20 37.81 -12.78 13.88
CA VAL A 20 36.43 -12.99 14.33
C VAL A 20 35.81 -14.06 13.43
N SER A 21 36.11 -15.32 13.75
CA SER A 21 35.31 -16.45 13.29
C SER A 21 33.97 -16.46 14.02
N ASN A 22 32.89 -16.72 13.29
CA ASN A 22 31.49 -16.88 13.75
C ASN A 22 30.66 -15.62 14.02
N VAL A 23 30.57 -14.72 13.04
CA VAL A 23 29.28 -14.03 12.82
C VAL A 23 28.44 -14.97 11.95
N PRO A 24 27.20 -15.36 12.34
CA PRO A 24 26.30 -16.04 11.43
C PRO A 24 26.05 -15.11 10.24
N VAL A 25 26.67 -15.45 9.12
CA VAL A 25 26.39 -14.82 7.83
C VAL A 25 24.92 -15.13 7.55
N PHE A 26 24.05 -14.13 7.71
CA PHE A 26 22.67 -14.24 7.21
C PHE A 26 22.78 -14.71 5.76
N PRO A 27 22.12 -15.83 5.38
CA PRO A 27 22.20 -16.36 4.04
C PRO A 27 21.98 -15.23 3.05
N ASN A 28 22.94 -15.07 2.13
CA ASN A 28 22.92 -14.04 1.11
C ASN A 28 21.57 -14.12 0.38
N ALA A 29 20.66 -13.17 0.64
CA ALA A 29 19.24 -13.25 0.28
C ALA A 29 18.95 -13.18 -1.23
N ALA A 30 19.98 -13.36 -2.06
CA ALA A 30 19.97 -13.25 -3.51
C ALA A 30 20.15 -14.61 -4.22
N SER A 31 20.70 -15.66 -3.58
CA SER A 31 21.17 -16.85 -4.33
C SER A 31 20.29 -18.11 -4.27
N SER A 32 18.99 -17.98 -3.95
CA SER A 32 18.00 -19.08 -4.12
C SER A 32 16.55 -18.55 -4.13
N ARG A 33 16.28 -17.44 -4.83
CA ARG A 33 14.91 -17.01 -5.07
C ARG A 33 14.35 -17.80 -6.24
N ALA A 34 13.73 -18.94 -5.97
CA ALA A 34 12.73 -19.46 -6.90
C ALA A 34 11.56 -18.45 -6.84
N ASP A 35 11.54 -17.48 -7.75
CA ASP A 35 10.42 -16.57 -7.94
C ASP A 35 9.18 -17.42 -8.33
N ASP A 36 8.43 -17.90 -7.34
CA ASP A 36 7.14 -18.55 -7.59
C ASP A 36 6.10 -17.47 -7.85
N VAL A 37 6.12 -16.99 -9.09
CA VAL A 37 5.21 -15.95 -9.57
C VAL A 37 3.75 -16.36 -9.36
N ARG A 38 3.41 -17.65 -9.45
CA ARG A 38 2.04 -18.13 -9.24
C ARG A 38 1.62 -17.96 -7.79
N LEU A 39 2.49 -18.34 -6.87
CA LEU A 39 2.26 -18.15 -5.43
C LEU A 39 2.13 -16.67 -5.06
N GLY A 40 3.00 -15.81 -5.62
CA GLY A 40 2.92 -14.36 -5.42
C GLY A 40 1.61 -13.76 -5.95
N ILE A 41 1.12 -14.20 -7.10
CA ILE A 41 -0.18 -13.80 -7.65
C ILE A 41 -1.33 -14.26 -6.74
N LEU A 42 -1.29 -15.50 -6.24
CA LEU A 42 -2.31 -16.02 -5.34
C LEU A 42 -2.41 -15.19 -4.06
N TYR A 43 -1.27 -14.88 -3.44
CA TYR A 43 -1.24 -14.01 -2.26
C TYR A 43 -1.79 -12.61 -2.56
N MET A 44 -1.49 -12.05 -3.73
CA MET A 44 -2.01 -10.73 -4.12
C MET A 44 -3.53 -10.75 -4.26
N VAL A 45 -4.09 -11.72 -5.01
CA VAL A 45 -5.53 -11.83 -5.23
C VAL A 45 -6.26 -12.05 -3.90
N ALA A 46 -5.77 -12.96 -3.07
CA ALA A 46 -6.34 -13.23 -1.75
C ALA A 46 -6.27 -12.00 -0.84
N SER A 47 -5.15 -11.27 -0.87
CA SER A 47 -5.00 -10.02 -0.12
C SER A 47 -5.98 -8.94 -0.58
N VAL A 48 -6.17 -8.78 -1.88
CA VAL A 48 -7.05 -7.75 -2.44
C VAL A 48 -8.51 -8.05 -2.09
N PHE A 49 -8.90 -9.32 -2.13
CA PHE A 49 -10.22 -9.77 -1.68
C PHE A 49 -10.45 -9.44 -0.20
N LEU A 50 -9.51 -9.80 0.68
CA LEU A 50 -9.61 -9.50 2.11
C LEU A 50 -9.62 -8.00 2.39
N PHE A 51 -8.80 -7.20 1.70
CA PHE A 51 -8.86 -5.74 1.78
C PHE A 51 -10.23 -5.20 1.36
N SER A 52 -10.87 -5.80 0.36
CA SER A 52 -12.19 -5.37 -0.09
C SER A 52 -13.27 -5.66 0.97
N ILE A 53 -13.21 -6.81 1.63
CA ILE A 53 -14.08 -7.12 2.79
C ILE A 53 -13.82 -6.12 3.92
N GLN A 54 -12.55 -5.86 4.25
CA GLN A 54 -12.17 -4.87 5.26
C GLN A 54 -12.74 -3.48 4.94
N ASN A 55 -12.65 -3.05 3.68
CA ASN A 55 -13.15 -1.75 3.24
C ASN A 55 -14.67 -1.67 3.37
N ALA A 56 -15.40 -2.74 3.05
CA ALA A 56 -16.85 -2.79 3.21
C ALA A 56 -17.26 -2.70 4.69
N ILE A 57 -16.67 -3.52 5.56
CA ILE A 57 -16.94 -3.43 7.00
C ILE A 57 -16.55 -2.05 7.55
N GLY A 58 -15.43 -1.49 7.06
CA GLY A 58 -14.99 -0.15 7.38
C GLY A 58 -16.00 0.93 6.98
N LYS A 59 -16.54 0.86 5.76
CA LYS A 59 -17.63 1.75 5.30
C LYS A 59 -18.84 1.65 6.21
N TRP A 60 -19.23 0.43 6.58
CA TRP A 60 -20.37 0.17 7.47
C TRP A 60 -20.17 0.84 8.83
N LEU A 61 -19.03 0.59 9.47
CA LEU A 61 -18.71 1.18 10.78
C LEU A 61 -18.53 2.70 10.71
N ALA A 62 -18.02 3.24 9.59
CA ALA A 62 -17.80 4.67 9.43
C ALA A 62 -19.11 5.47 9.36
N GLN A 63 -20.27 4.84 9.15
CA GLN A 63 -21.57 5.52 9.19
C GLN A 63 -22.00 5.86 10.63
N THR A 64 -21.55 5.09 11.61
CA THR A 64 -21.99 5.22 13.01
C THR A 64 -20.87 5.70 13.93
N TYR A 65 -19.64 5.27 13.67
CA TYR A 65 -18.50 5.47 14.57
C TYR A 65 -17.49 6.48 13.99
N PRO A 66 -16.86 7.29 14.85
CA PRO A 66 -15.81 8.21 14.44
C PRO A 66 -14.60 7.50 13.81
N ILE A 67 -14.06 8.08 12.74
CA ILE A 67 -12.92 7.51 11.99
C ILE A 67 -11.67 7.27 12.85
N PRO A 68 -11.30 8.11 13.83
CA PRO A 68 -10.16 7.81 14.71
C PRO A 68 -10.32 6.48 15.46
N MET A 69 -11.55 6.12 15.83
CA MET A 69 -11.87 4.85 16.46
C MET A 69 -11.66 3.68 15.49
N LEU A 70 -12.13 3.81 14.24
CA LEU A 70 -11.88 2.80 13.19
C LEU A 70 -10.38 2.57 12.97
N VAL A 71 -9.60 3.65 12.84
CA VAL A 71 -8.16 3.56 12.63
C VAL A 71 -7.48 2.89 13.80
N PHE A 72 -7.86 3.25 15.04
CA PHE A 72 -7.33 2.63 16.25
C PHE A 72 -7.63 1.14 16.32
N PHE A 73 -8.89 0.71 16.24
CA PHE A 73 -9.22 -0.72 16.31
C PHE A 73 -8.59 -1.51 15.17
N ARG A 74 -8.59 -0.94 13.97
CA ARG A 74 -7.94 -1.53 12.79
C ARG A 74 -6.45 -1.78 13.04
N SER A 75 -5.71 -0.80 13.56
CA SER A 75 -4.26 -0.97 13.78
C SER A 75 -3.94 -1.75 15.05
N ALA A 76 -4.70 -1.56 16.13
CA ALA A 76 -4.50 -2.23 17.41
C ALA A 76 -4.76 -3.72 17.29
N VAL A 77 -5.84 -4.13 16.63
CA VAL A 77 -6.14 -5.55 16.43
C VAL A 77 -5.23 -6.16 15.37
N ALA A 78 -4.76 -5.38 14.37
CA ALA A 78 -3.72 -5.83 13.44
C ALA A 78 -2.38 -6.13 14.12
N LEU A 79 -2.13 -5.63 15.34
CA LEU A 79 -0.97 -6.04 16.12
C LEU A 79 -1.01 -7.53 16.43
N LEU A 80 -2.17 -8.15 16.65
CA LEU A 80 -2.29 -9.58 16.96
C LEU A 80 -1.72 -10.49 15.87
N PRO A 81 -2.17 -10.44 14.60
CA PRO A 81 -1.58 -11.26 13.54
C PRO A 81 -0.12 -10.86 13.30
N SER A 82 0.25 -9.58 13.40
CA SER A 82 1.65 -9.17 13.22
C SER A 82 2.59 -9.72 14.31
N ALA A 83 2.14 -9.73 15.58
CA ALA A 83 2.88 -10.27 16.70
C ALA A 83 3.03 -11.79 16.60
N LEU A 84 1.98 -12.49 16.15
CA LEU A 84 2.04 -13.92 15.86
C LEU A 84 3.08 -14.23 14.77
N LEU A 85 3.12 -13.42 13.71
CA LEU A 85 4.11 -13.58 12.64
C LEU A 85 5.54 -13.32 13.13
N VAL A 86 5.75 -12.27 13.94
CA VAL A 86 7.04 -12.00 14.59
C VAL A 86 7.47 -13.17 15.45
N TRP A 87 6.56 -13.73 16.24
CA TRP A 87 6.84 -14.91 17.08
C TRP A 87 7.27 -16.12 16.23
N ARG A 88 6.55 -16.42 15.13
CA ARG A 88 6.90 -17.51 14.22
C ARG A 88 8.21 -17.28 13.46
N ALA A 89 8.60 -16.03 13.24
CA ALA A 89 9.82 -15.66 12.52
C ALA A 89 11.08 -15.65 13.41
N GLY A 90 10.98 -16.00 14.69
CA GLY A 90 12.11 -16.03 15.63
C GLY A 90 12.02 -15.05 16.79
N GLY A 91 10.87 -14.39 16.96
CA GLY A 91 10.55 -13.57 18.13
C GLY A 91 11.14 -12.16 18.12
N LEU A 92 11.36 -11.60 19.31
CA LEU A 92 11.83 -10.22 19.52
C LEU A 92 13.11 -9.82 18.74
N PRO A 93 14.09 -10.70 18.46
CA PRO A 93 15.24 -10.33 17.63
C PRO A 93 14.87 -9.83 16.23
N VAL A 94 13.74 -10.29 15.67
CA VAL A 94 13.23 -9.84 14.36
C VAL A 94 12.82 -8.36 14.39
N LEU A 95 12.43 -7.84 15.56
CA LEU A 95 12.06 -6.44 15.75
C LEU A 95 13.27 -5.51 15.90
N ARG A 96 14.49 -6.03 15.93
CA ARG A 96 15.68 -5.19 16.11
C ARG A 96 15.96 -4.35 14.86
N THR A 97 15.45 -3.11 14.86
CA THR A 97 15.65 -2.15 13.78
C THR A 97 16.54 -0.98 14.18
N ARG A 98 17.39 -0.52 13.25
CA ARG A 98 18.14 0.75 13.39
C ARG A 98 17.45 1.92 12.68
N ARG A 99 16.30 1.68 12.06
CA ARG A 99 15.60 2.64 11.18
C ARG A 99 14.20 3.02 11.70
N LEU A 100 14.06 3.21 13.00
CA LEU A 100 12.79 3.59 13.64
C LEU A 100 12.14 4.83 12.99
N GLY A 101 12.93 5.85 12.61
CA GLY A 101 12.41 7.02 11.91
C GLY A 101 11.78 6.72 10.55
N ALA A 102 12.32 5.73 9.82
CA ALA A 102 11.75 5.30 8.54
C ALA A 102 10.51 4.41 8.72
N GLN A 103 10.46 3.61 9.80
CA GLN A 103 9.25 2.88 10.19
C GLN A 103 8.12 3.84 10.61
N PHE A 104 8.46 4.90 11.35
CA PHE A 104 7.50 5.93 11.75
C PHE A 104 6.97 6.72 10.55
N SER A 105 7.84 7.14 9.62
CA SER A 105 7.38 7.83 8.41
C SER A 105 6.51 6.94 7.52
N ARG A 106 6.83 5.64 7.42
CA ARG A 106 5.97 4.66 6.77
C ARG A 106 4.60 4.57 7.45
N ALA A 107 4.56 4.49 8.77
CA ALA A 107 3.32 4.47 9.54
C ALA A 107 2.49 5.75 9.36
N LEU A 108 3.13 6.91 9.31
CA LEU A 108 2.47 8.19 9.05
C LEU A 108 1.84 8.24 7.65
N ILE A 109 2.56 7.81 6.62
CA ILE A 109 2.07 7.78 5.24
C ILE A 109 0.91 6.77 5.11
N TRP A 110 1.07 5.57 5.68
CA TRP A 110 0.03 4.54 5.65
C TRP A 110 -1.20 4.95 6.47
N GLY A 111 -0.99 5.56 7.64
CA GLY A 111 -2.05 6.08 8.49
C GLY A 111 -2.83 7.21 7.84
N GLY A 112 -2.13 8.15 7.18
CA GLY A 112 -2.77 9.21 6.39
C GLY A 112 -3.63 8.64 5.25
N SER A 113 -3.10 7.65 4.51
CA SER A 113 -3.88 6.92 3.50
C SER A 113 -5.10 6.23 4.11
N ASN A 114 -4.97 5.64 5.29
CA ASN A 114 -6.05 4.94 5.98
C ASN A 114 -7.19 5.87 6.39
N VAL A 115 -6.85 6.98 7.05
CA VAL A 115 -7.80 8.01 7.47
C VAL A 115 -8.53 8.56 6.23
N ALA A 116 -7.78 8.94 5.20
CA ALA A 116 -8.35 9.45 3.95
C ALA A 116 -9.26 8.43 3.26
N SER A 117 -8.92 7.14 3.29
CA SER A 117 -9.76 6.06 2.75
C SER A 117 -11.08 5.94 3.51
N PHE A 118 -11.06 5.92 4.85
CA PHE A 118 -12.29 5.82 5.63
C PHE A 118 -13.19 7.04 5.48
N PHE A 119 -12.63 8.25 5.38
CA PHE A 119 -13.41 9.44 5.03
C PHE A 119 -14.02 9.34 3.62
N ALA A 120 -13.27 8.83 2.64
CA ALA A 120 -13.80 8.60 1.30
C ALA A 120 -14.94 7.58 1.32
N TYR A 121 -14.80 6.46 2.04
CA TYR A 121 -15.85 5.44 2.16
C TYR A 121 -17.08 5.93 2.92
N HIS A 122 -16.92 6.83 3.89
CA HIS A 122 -18.04 7.45 4.59
C HIS A 122 -18.87 8.33 3.64
N LEU A 123 -18.22 9.03 2.70
CA LEU A 123 -18.81 10.06 1.86
C LEU A 123 -19.15 9.64 0.42
N LEU A 124 -18.73 8.44 0.00
CA LEU A 124 -18.91 7.93 -1.36
C LEU A 124 -19.41 6.48 -1.37
N PRO A 125 -20.09 6.07 -2.45
CA PRO A 125 -20.27 4.65 -2.77
C PRO A 125 -18.93 3.89 -2.71
N LEU A 126 -18.98 2.62 -2.29
CA LEU A 126 -17.75 1.86 -2.05
C LEU A 126 -16.95 1.69 -3.35
N ALA A 127 -17.64 1.39 -4.45
CA ALA A 127 -17.06 1.26 -5.77
C ALA A 127 -16.33 2.55 -6.19
N ASP A 128 -16.98 3.70 -6.03
CA ASP A 128 -16.49 5.04 -6.40
C ASP A 128 -15.19 5.37 -5.67
N ALA A 129 -15.18 5.21 -4.35
CA ALA A 129 -14.00 5.43 -3.53
C ALA A 129 -12.84 4.50 -3.94
N VAL A 130 -13.10 3.20 -4.10
CA VAL A 130 -12.08 2.23 -4.52
C VAL A 130 -11.48 2.63 -5.87
N ALA A 131 -12.30 2.98 -6.86
CA ALA A 131 -11.78 3.27 -8.17
C ALA A 131 -11.01 4.59 -8.28
N LEU A 132 -11.40 5.61 -7.51
CA LEU A 132 -10.61 6.84 -7.38
C LEU A 132 -9.22 6.56 -6.75
N THR A 133 -9.12 5.62 -5.80
CA THR A 133 -7.80 5.25 -5.24
C THR A 133 -6.88 4.56 -6.26
N PHE A 134 -7.42 3.94 -7.31
CA PHE A 134 -6.64 3.38 -8.42
C PHE A 134 -5.98 4.42 -9.32
N ALA A 135 -6.29 5.71 -9.13
CA ALA A 135 -5.54 6.80 -9.76
C ALA A 135 -4.12 6.98 -9.17
N ALA A 136 -3.78 6.29 -8.07
CA ALA A 136 -2.47 6.38 -7.40
C ALA A 136 -1.25 6.28 -8.34
N PRO A 137 -1.18 5.36 -9.33
CA PRO A 137 -0.04 5.28 -10.25
C PRO A 137 0.14 6.52 -11.14
N LEU A 138 -0.96 7.21 -11.47
CA LEU A 138 -0.93 8.45 -12.25
C LEU A 138 -0.31 9.57 -11.43
N PHE A 139 -0.75 9.71 -10.17
CA PHE A 139 -0.17 10.67 -9.23
C PHE A 139 1.28 10.34 -8.93
N LEU A 140 1.64 9.07 -8.75
CA LEU A 140 3.02 8.63 -8.58
C LEU A 140 3.91 9.11 -9.73
N THR A 141 3.43 8.93 -10.97
CA THR A 141 4.15 9.33 -12.18
C THR A 141 4.29 10.85 -12.27
N ALA A 142 3.23 11.60 -11.97
CA ALA A 142 3.26 13.06 -11.93
C ALA A 142 4.23 13.58 -10.85
N LEU A 143 4.23 12.97 -9.66
CA LEU A 143 5.09 13.32 -8.53
C LEU A 143 6.54 12.82 -8.69
N SER A 144 6.79 11.86 -9.59
CA SER A 144 8.14 11.35 -9.85
C SER A 144 9.09 12.42 -10.40
N TRP A 145 8.57 13.37 -11.19
CA TRP A 145 9.38 14.45 -11.75
C TRP A 145 10.00 15.36 -10.67
N PRO A 146 9.22 15.95 -9.74
CA PRO A 146 9.78 16.80 -8.69
C PRO A 146 10.57 16.01 -7.64
N ILE A 147 10.17 14.77 -7.32
CA ILE A 147 10.79 13.99 -6.23
C ILE A 147 12.05 13.24 -6.69
N LEU A 148 12.01 12.57 -7.84
CA LEU A 148 13.13 11.75 -8.34
C LEU A 148 14.03 12.50 -9.34
N ARG A 149 13.65 13.69 -9.79
CA ARG A 149 14.34 14.46 -10.85
C ARG A 149 14.56 13.66 -12.15
N GLU A 150 13.78 12.60 -12.37
CA GLU A 150 13.84 11.82 -13.60
C GLU A 150 13.11 12.55 -14.74
N ARG A 151 13.70 12.54 -15.95
CA ARG A 151 13.02 13.06 -17.15
C ARG A 151 11.84 12.15 -17.50
N VAL A 152 10.63 12.64 -17.26
CA VAL A 152 9.39 11.97 -17.62
C VAL A 152 9.21 11.98 -19.14
N GLY A 153 9.27 10.80 -19.76
CA GLY A 153 9.10 10.66 -21.21
C GLY A 153 7.67 10.98 -21.66
N ARG A 154 7.49 11.30 -22.95
CA ARG A 154 6.19 11.68 -23.54
C ARG A 154 5.07 10.65 -23.26
N ALA A 155 5.38 9.36 -23.33
CA ALA A 155 4.43 8.28 -23.05
C ALA A 155 3.88 8.31 -21.60
N ARG A 156 4.68 8.73 -20.61
CA ARG A 156 4.23 8.88 -19.22
C ARG A 156 3.25 10.04 -19.09
N TRP A 157 3.53 11.18 -19.72
CA TRP A 157 2.61 12.33 -19.71
C TRP A 157 1.28 12.00 -20.38
N VAL A 158 1.29 11.29 -21.51
CA VAL A 158 0.04 10.81 -22.15
C VAL A 158 -0.76 9.92 -21.20
N ALA A 159 -0.11 8.94 -20.56
CA ALA A 159 -0.79 8.06 -19.61
C ALA A 159 -1.38 8.83 -18.41
N VAL A 160 -0.64 9.79 -17.85
CA VAL A 160 -1.11 10.65 -16.76
C VAL A 160 -2.30 11.51 -17.20
N SER A 161 -2.23 12.16 -18.37
CA SER A 161 -3.31 12.99 -18.88
C SER A 161 -4.58 12.17 -19.17
N VAL A 162 -4.45 11.03 -19.83
CA VAL A 162 -5.58 10.13 -20.13
C VAL A 162 -6.20 9.59 -18.83
N GLY A 163 -5.37 9.14 -17.90
CA GLY A 163 -5.84 8.67 -16.61
C GLY A 163 -6.51 9.78 -15.78
N PHE A 164 -5.99 11.00 -15.83
CA PHE A 164 -6.62 12.16 -15.17
C PHE A 164 -7.98 12.48 -15.78
N CYS A 165 -8.15 12.38 -17.10
CA CYS A 165 -9.48 12.47 -17.73
C CYS A 165 -10.43 11.39 -17.20
N GLY A 166 -9.94 10.16 -16.98
CA GLY A 166 -10.70 9.10 -16.33
C GLY A 166 -11.13 9.48 -14.90
N VAL A 167 -10.23 10.03 -14.09
CA VAL A 167 -10.54 10.52 -12.74
C VAL A 167 -11.59 11.63 -12.77
N VAL A 168 -11.47 12.60 -13.69
CA VAL A 168 -12.44 13.69 -13.85
C VAL A 168 -13.81 13.14 -14.26
N LEU A 169 -13.85 12.13 -15.15
CA LEU A 169 -15.08 11.47 -15.55
C LEU A 169 -15.76 10.77 -14.37
N MET A 170 -14.99 10.13 -13.49
CA MET A 170 -15.49 9.49 -12.26
C MET A 170 -15.90 10.50 -11.20
N ALA A 171 -15.18 11.62 -11.14
CA ALA A 171 -15.44 12.72 -10.22
C ALA A 171 -16.68 13.53 -10.59
N HIS A 172 -17.27 13.31 -11.77
CA HIS A 172 -18.53 13.92 -12.18
C HIS A 172 -19.69 13.06 -11.67
N PRO A 173 -20.23 13.30 -10.47
CA PRO A 173 -21.25 12.44 -9.91
C PRO A 173 -22.55 12.88 -10.58
N SER A 174 -23.04 12.11 -11.53
CA SER A 174 -24.41 12.28 -12.04
C SER A 174 -25.48 12.01 -10.95
N GLY A 175 -25.08 11.67 -9.71
CA GLY A 175 -25.98 11.24 -8.63
C GLY A 175 -25.52 11.54 -7.19
N GLY A 176 -24.80 12.63 -6.90
CA GLY A 176 -24.68 13.15 -5.52
C GLY A 176 -23.42 12.79 -4.70
N GLY A 177 -22.32 12.38 -5.33
CA GLY A 177 -21.03 12.19 -4.65
C GLY A 177 -20.49 13.49 -4.03
N SER A 178 -20.06 13.43 -2.77
CA SER A 178 -19.48 14.58 -2.07
C SER A 178 -18.11 14.97 -2.64
N THR A 179 -17.92 16.23 -3.02
CA THR A 179 -16.62 16.79 -3.43
C THR A 179 -15.54 16.50 -2.39
N VAL A 180 -15.88 16.57 -1.10
CA VAL A 180 -14.96 16.25 0.00
C VAL A 180 -14.54 14.78 -0.04
N GLY A 181 -15.48 13.87 -0.32
CA GLY A 181 -15.18 12.44 -0.48
C GLY A 181 -14.21 12.17 -1.63
N ILE A 182 -14.39 12.86 -2.77
CA ILE A 182 -13.49 12.76 -3.93
C ILE A 182 -12.08 13.24 -3.55
N LEU A 183 -11.98 14.38 -2.87
CA LEU A 183 -10.69 14.90 -2.39
C LEU A 183 -10.00 13.94 -1.41
N CYS A 184 -10.76 13.31 -0.50
CA CYS A 184 -10.24 12.28 0.39
C CYS A 184 -9.73 11.04 -0.37
N ALA A 185 -10.47 10.58 -1.39
CA ALA A 185 -10.04 9.44 -2.21
C ALA A 185 -8.75 9.76 -2.99
N VAL A 186 -8.64 10.97 -3.54
CA VAL A 186 -7.43 11.45 -4.20
C VAL A 186 -6.26 11.59 -3.22
N ALA A 187 -6.49 12.13 -2.02
CA ALA A 187 -5.48 12.21 -0.97
C ALA A 187 -4.98 10.80 -0.58
N CYS A 188 -5.88 9.82 -0.46
CA CYS A 188 -5.52 8.44 -0.26
C CYS A 188 -4.65 7.90 -1.41
N ALA A 189 -5.03 8.16 -2.67
CA ALA A 189 -4.26 7.74 -3.84
C ALA A 189 -2.83 8.30 -3.83
N VAL A 190 -2.68 9.58 -3.48
CA VAL A 190 -1.37 10.25 -3.34
C VAL A 190 -0.55 9.65 -2.19
N CYS A 191 -1.15 9.42 -1.02
CA CYS A 191 -0.46 8.76 0.09
C CYS A 191 -0.02 7.33 -0.26
N ASN A 192 -0.85 6.58 -0.99
CA ASN A 192 -0.49 5.24 -1.47
C ASN A 192 0.66 5.26 -2.49
N ALA A 193 0.65 6.23 -3.40
CA ALA A 193 1.76 6.45 -4.33
C ALA A 193 3.08 6.69 -3.59
N VAL A 194 3.10 7.64 -2.64
CA VAL A 194 4.28 7.94 -1.83
C VAL A 194 4.68 6.73 -0.98
N GLY A 195 3.72 6.06 -0.35
CA GLY A 195 3.96 4.90 0.51
C GLY A 195 4.58 3.71 -0.23
N THR A 196 4.19 3.50 -1.49
CA THR A 196 4.77 2.45 -2.34
C THR A 196 6.28 2.68 -2.58
N LEU A 197 6.71 3.94 -2.71
CA LEU A 197 8.13 4.28 -2.83
C LEU A 197 8.90 4.02 -1.52
N THR A 198 8.31 4.35 -0.37
CA THR A 198 8.97 4.21 0.93
C THR A 198 9.16 2.75 1.33
N VAL A 199 8.16 1.89 1.09
CA VAL A 199 8.20 0.45 1.44
C VAL A 199 9.38 -0.25 0.76
N ARG A 200 9.63 0.04 -0.51
CA ARG A 200 10.73 -0.59 -1.26
C ARG A 200 12.10 -0.32 -0.66
N GLY A 201 12.33 0.89 -0.13
CA GLY A 201 13.58 1.21 0.56
C GLY A 201 13.74 0.40 1.85
N LEU A 202 12.63 0.15 2.55
CA LEU A 202 12.60 -0.51 3.86
C LEU A 202 12.73 -2.03 3.76
N CYS A 203 12.03 -2.67 2.80
CA CYS A 203 12.12 -4.13 2.56
C CYS A 203 13.51 -4.61 2.14
N ARG A 204 14.41 -3.71 1.72
CA ARG A 204 15.81 -4.06 1.41
C ARG A 204 16.69 -4.23 2.64
N THR A 205 16.27 -3.65 3.77
CA THR A 205 17.11 -3.57 4.98
C THR A 205 16.45 -4.19 6.21
N GLU A 206 15.14 -4.35 6.21
CA GLU A 206 14.36 -4.78 7.37
C GLU A 206 13.46 -5.98 7.00
N PRO A 207 13.23 -6.93 7.92
CA PRO A 207 12.33 -8.04 7.68
C PRO A 207 10.88 -7.57 7.58
N THR A 208 10.09 -8.26 6.75
CA THR A 208 8.67 -7.96 6.49
C THR A 208 7.84 -7.87 7.77
N GLU A 209 8.07 -8.80 8.68
CA GLU A 209 7.36 -8.92 9.96
C GLU A 209 7.58 -7.69 10.83
N SER A 210 8.82 -7.19 10.89
CA SER A 210 9.17 -5.96 11.62
C SER A 210 8.47 -4.74 11.01
N ILE A 211 8.47 -4.63 9.68
CA ILE A 211 7.80 -3.51 8.98
C ILE A 211 6.30 -3.47 9.30
N VAL A 212 5.62 -4.61 9.19
CA VAL A 212 4.17 -4.70 9.46
C VAL A 212 3.88 -4.42 10.94
N PHE A 213 4.67 -5.00 11.85
CA PHE A 213 4.51 -4.80 13.29
C PHE A 213 4.70 -3.32 13.69
N TYR A 214 5.81 -2.68 13.30
CA TYR A 214 6.04 -1.27 13.63
C TYR A 214 5.02 -0.33 12.99
N THR A 215 4.56 -0.64 11.76
CA THR A 215 3.49 0.13 11.12
C THR A 215 2.21 0.07 11.95
N ALA A 216 1.77 -1.13 12.34
CA ALA A 216 0.59 -1.30 13.18
C ALA A 216 0.75 -0.65 14.57
N LEU A 217 1.94 -0.76 15.17
CA LEU A 217 2.25 -0.19 16.47
C LEU A 217 2.18 1.34 16.44
N PHE A 218 2.92 1.98 15.53
CA PHE A 218 2.93 3.43 15.44
C PHE A 218 1.56 4.00 15.06
N MET A 219 0.82 3.35 14.16
CA MET A 219 -0.55 3.78 13.87
C MET A 219 -1.47 3.69 15.08
N THR A 220 -1.33 2.64 15.88
CA THR A 220 -2.10 2.49 17.13
C THR A 220 -1.75 3.61 18.11
N LEU A 221 -0.47 3.88 18.31
CA LEU A 221 0.01 4.95 19.19
C LEU A 221 -0.43 6.34 18.70
N MET A 222 -0.48 6.56 17.38
CA MET A 222 -0.94 7.83 16.81
C MET A 222 -2.46 8.02 16.92
N ALA A 223 -3.24 6.94 16.85
CA ALA A 223 -4.69 6.99 16.96
C ALA A 223 -5.19 7.03 18.42
N LEU A 224 -4.40 6.49 19.36
CA LEU A 224 -4.75 6.39 20.78
C LEU A 224 -5.16 7.74 21.43
N PRO A 225 -4.44 8.87 21.23
CA PRO A 225 -4.82 10.14 21.86
C PRO A 225 -6.16 10.70 21.38
N ALA A 226 -6.64 10.27 20.21
CA ALA A 226 -7.91 10.74 19.66
C ALA A 226 -9.13 9.99 20.25
N LEU A 227 -8.92 8.83 20.89
CA LEU A 227 -9.99 8.02 21.47
C LEU A 227 -10.79 8.72 22.57
N PRO A 228 -10.21 9.32 23.63
CA PRO A 228 -11.00 9.90 24.72
C PRO A 228 -11.93 11.03 24.24
N PHE A 229 -11.59 11.69 23.13
CA PHE A 229 -12.40 12.76 22.55
C PHE A 229 -13.52 12.27 21.62
N ASN A 230 -13.42 11.04 21.10
CA ASN A 230 -14.31 10.52 20.05
C ASN A 230 -14.81 9.10 20.38
N TRP A 231 -14.88 8.73 21.65
CA TRP A 231 -15.28 7.39 22.05
C TRP A 231 -16.79 7.22 21.98
N LEU A 232 -17.25 6.28 21.16
CA LEU A 232 -18.64 5.83 21.12
C LEU A 232 -18.65 4.34 21.42
N THR A 233 -19.24 3.92 22.54
CA THR A 233 -19.20 2.52 22.97
C THR A 233 -19.86 1.60 21.93
N PRO A 234 -19.12 0.64 21.34
CA PRO A 234 -19.68 -0.22 20.31
C PRO A 234 -20.68 -1.22 20.87
N SER A 235 -21.70 -1.52 20.07
CA SER A 235 -22.50 -2.73 20.26
C SER A 235 -21.60 -3.98 20.20
N PRO A 236 -21.92 -5.09 20.89
CA PRO A 236 -21.15 -6.33 20.79
C PRO A 236 -20.93 -6.81 19.34
N ILE A 237 -21.91 -6.62 18.47
CA ILE A 237 -21.82 -6.97 17.05
C ILE A 237 -20.81 -6.06 16.34
N ASP A 238 -20.88 -4.75 16.57
CA ASP A 238 -19.95 -3.78 15.99
C ASP A 238 -18.53 -3.97 16.52
N LEU A 239 -18.37 -4.40 17.77
CA LEU A 239 -17.08 -4.77 18.34
C LEU A 239 -16.47 -5.97 17.61
N LEU A 240 -17.28 -6.99 17.27
CA LEU A 240 -16.82 -8.10 16.43
C LEU A 240 -16.40 -7.62 15.03
N LEU A 241 -17.13 -6.65 14.45
CA LEU A 241 -16.75 -6.02 13.18
C LEU A 241 -15.44 -5.23 13.31
N PHE A 242 -15.23 -4.46 14.39
CA PHE A 242 -13.99 -3.76 14.69
C PHE A 242 -12.80 -4.72 14.84
N CYS A 243 -13.00 -5.85 15.52
CA CYS A 243 -11.99 -6.90 15.59
C CYS A 243 -11.70 -7.51 14.21
N SER A 244 -12.76 -7.76 13.43
CA SER A 244 -12.64 -8.34 12.09
C SER A 244 -11.84 -7.44 11.14
N ILE A 245 -12.08 -6.12 11.12
CA ILE A 245 -11.32 -5.20 10.24
C ILE A 245 -9.82 -5.19 10.56
N GLY A 246 -9.43 -5.35 11.83
CA GLY A 246 -8.03 -5.36 12.21
C GLY A 246 -7.35 -6.69 11.91
N LEU A 247 -8.02 -7.82 12.20
CA LEU A 247 -7.50 -9.15 11.86
C LEU A 247 -7.34 -9.31 10.35
N ILE A 248 -8.41 -9.03 9.59
CA ILE A 248 -8.41 -9.10 8.13
C ILE A 248 -7.38 -8.13 7.56
N GLY A 249 -7.31 -6.90 8.09
CA GLY A 249 -6.35 -5.89 7.63
C GLY A 249 -4.89 -6.28 7.85
N GLY A 250 -4.57 -6.86 9.01
CA GLY A 250 -3.23 -7.34 9.31
C GLY A 250 -2.80 -8.50 8.41
N VAL A 251 -3.69 -9.49 8.22
CA VAL A 251 -3.45 -10.65 7.33
C VAL A 251 -3.30 -10.20 5.87
N SER A 252 -4.19 -9.31 5.40
CA SER A 252 -4.12 -8.74 4.05
C SER A 252 -2.80 -8.02 3.81
N GLN A 253 -2.40 -7.15 4.74
CA GLN A 253 -1.15 -6.40 4.62
C GLN A 253 0.07 -7.32 4.60
N TYR A 254 0.06 -8.41 5.38
CA TYR A 254 1.10 -9.43 5.32
C TYR A 254 1.13 -10.16 3.96
N TRP A 255 -0.01 -10.63 3.46
CA TRP A 255 -0.08 -11.29 2.15
C TRP A 255 0.30 -10.38 0.98
N THR A 256 -0.03 -9.09 1.02
CA THR A 256 0.48 -8.12 0.03
C THR A 256 2.01 -8.07 0.08
N THR A 257 2.60 -8.10 1.27
CA THR A 257 4.06 -8.04 1.41
C THR A 257 4.72 -9.34 0.95
N LEU A 258 4.12 -10.50 1.24
CA LEU A 258 4.55 -11.79 0.68
C LEU A 258 4.43 -11.85 -0.84
N ALA A 259 3.35 -11.31 -1.42
CA ALA A 259 3.17 -11.24 -2.86
C ALA A 259 4.32 -10.47 -3.54
N LEU A 260 4.73 -9.36 -2.93
CA LEU A 260 5.87 -8.55 -3.38
C LEU A 260 7.24 -9.19 -3.10
N TYR A 261 7.28 -10.17 -2.20
CA TYR A 261 8.47 -10.97 -1.91
C TYR A 261 8.65 -12.10 -2.94
N TYR A 262 7.60 -12.86 -3.24
CA TYR A 262 7.63 -14.02 -4.14
C TYR A 262 7.56 -13.67 -5.63
N ALA A 263 7.00 -12.51 -5.97
CA ALA A 263 6.83 -12.10 -7.36
C ALA A 263 7.25 -10.63 -7.58
N PRO A 264 7.81 -10.32 -8.77
CA PRO A 264 8.09 -8.94 -9.14
C PRO A 264 6.82 -8.09 -9.06
N ALA A 265 6.91 -6.88 -8.51
CA ALA A 265 5.77 -5.97 -8.38
C ALA A 265 5.00 -5.80 -9.71
N ALA A 266 5.69 -5.75 -10.85
CA ALA A 266 5.06 -5.63 -12.16
C ALA A 266 4.15 -6.83 -12.53
N ALA A 267 4.45 -8.04 -12.02
CA ALA A 267 3.64 -9.24 -12.24
C ALA A 267 2.37 -9.27 -11.38
N VAL A 268 2.45 -8.79 -10.13
CA VAL A 268 1.32 -8.78 -9.20
C VAL A 268 0.43 -7.54 -9.31
N SER A 269 0.97 -6.41 -9.81
CA SER A 269 0.23 -5.14 -9.91
C SER A 269 -1.11 -5.23 -10.65
N PRO A 270 -1.26 -5.98 -11.76
CA PRO A 270 -2.56 -6.11 -12.44
C PRO A 270 -3.65 -6.71 -11.56
N PHE A 271 -3.29 -7.54 -10.58
CA PHE A 271 -4.27 -8.19 -9.70
C PHE A 271 -4.85 -7.23 -8.66
N ASN A 272 -4.20 -6.08 -8.39
CA ASN A 272 -4.81 -5.05 -7.54
C ASN A 272 -6.13 -4.53 -8.14
N TYR A 273 -6.26 -4.43 -9.47
CA TYR A 273 -7.48 -3.95 -10.11
C TYR A 273 -8.70 -4.85 -9.86
N THR A 274 -8.51 -6.09 -9.39
CA THR A 274 -9.63 -6.94 -8.95
C THR A 274 -10.40 -6.33 -7.77
N ALA A 275 -9.81 -5.38 -7.02
CA ALA A 275 -10.53 -4.62 -6.00
C ALA A 275 -11.71 -3.83 -6.58
N LEU A 276 -11.67 -3.41 -7.85
CA LEU A 276 -12.81 -2.75 -8.52
C LEU A 276 -14.01 -3.70 -8.64
N ILE A 277 -13.73 -4.97 -8.95
CA ILE A 277 -14.74 -6.03 -9.07
C ILE A 277 -15.33 -6.28 -7.68
N TRP A 278 -14.49 -6.52 -6.68
CA TRP A 278 -14.94 -6.79 -5.31
C TRP A 278 -15.65 -5.60 -4.67
N GLY A 279 -15.14 -4.38 -4.88
CA GLY A 279 -15.76 -3.15 -4.39
C GLY A 279 -17.14 -2.90 -5.01
N SER A 280 -17.32 -3.23 -6.28
CA SER A 280 -18.62 -3.15 -6.96
C SER A 280 -19.59 -4.23 -6.46
N ILE A 281 -19.13 -5.49 -6.35
CA ILE A 281 -19.95 -6.59 -5.84
C ILE A 281 -20.37 -6.32 -4.39
N LEU A 282 -19.44 -5.97 -3.50
CA LEU A 282 -19.74 -5.68 -2.10
C LEU A 282 -20.57 -4.40 -1.95
N GLY A 283 -20.30 -3.39 -2.77
CA GLY A 283 -21.10 -2.16 -2.85
C GLY A 283 -22.57 -2.48 -3.14
N PHE A 284 -22.81 -3.29 -4.16
CA PHE A 284 -24.15 -3.72 -4.55
C PHE A 284 -24.80 -4.64 -3.51
N LEU A 285 -24.09 -5.66 -3.00
CA LEU A 285 -24.65 -6.63 -2.07
C LEU A 285 -25.04 -6.02 -0.71
N VAL A 286 -24.29 -5.03 -0.23
CA VAL A 286 -24.50 -4.45 1.11
C VAL A 286 -25.34 -3.18 1.06
N TRP A 287 -25.16 -2.32 0.05
CA TRP A 287 -25.86 -1.03 -0.05
C TRP A 287 -26.81 -0.91 -1.23
N GLY A 288 -26.83 -1.86 -2.16
CA GLY A 288 -27.58 -1.73 -3.43
C GLY A 288 -26.97 -0.71 -4.40
N ASP A 289 -25.74 -0.25 -4.13
CA ASP A 289 -25.05 0.77 -4.93
C ASP A 289 -24.66 0.18 -6.29
N LEU A 290 -25.35 0.59 -7.37
CA LEU A 290 -24.99 0.23 -8.74
C LEU A 290 -23.94 1.21 -9.29
N PRO A 291 -22.81 0.71 -9.85
CA PRO A 291 -21.82 1.58 -10.50
C PRO A 291 -22.46 2.31 -11.68
N THR A 292 -22.31 3.64 -11.72
CA THR A 292 -22.83 4.44 -12.82
C THR A 292 -22.04 4.20 -14.12
N PRO A 293 -22.63 4.43 -15.32
CA PRO A 293 -21.91 4.26 -16.59
C PRO A 293 -20.65 5.14 -16.70
N THR A 294 -20.70 6.37 -16.17
CA THR A 294 -19.55 7.29 -16.13
C THR A 294 -18.43 6.75 -15.25
N MET A 295 -18.78 6.16 -14.11
CA MET A 295 -17.86 5.49 -13.21
C MET A 295 -17.20 4.27 -13.86
N ILE A 296 -17.99 3.41 -14.53
CA ILE A 296 -17.45 2.25 -15.26
C ILE A 296 -16.49 2.71 -16.37
N GLY A 297 -16.89 3.70 -17.16
CA GLY A 297 -16.07 4.26 -18.23
C GLY A 297 -14.77 4.87 -17.70
N GLY A 298 -14.85 5.67 -16.64
CA GLY A 298 -13.67 6.29 -16.03
C GLY A 298 -12.74 5.29 -15.35
N ALA A 299 -13.29 4.29 -14.63
CA ALA A 299 -12.52 3.20 -14.04
C ALA A 299 -11.77 2.39 -15.11
N ALA A 300 -12.42 2.13 -16.26
CA ALA A 300 -11.78 1.48 -17.39
C ALA A 300 -10.63 2.34 -17.96
N ILE A 301 -10.83 3.65 -18.14
CA ILE A 301 -9.80 4.57 -18.62
C ILE A 301 -8.59 4.60 -17.65
N VAL A 302 -8.83 4.76 -16.34
CA VAL A 302 -7.76 4.80 -15.32
C VAL A 302 -7.00 3.47 -15.29
N THR A 303 -7.72 2.35 -15.31
CA THR A 303 -7.13 1.00 -15.30
C THR A 303 -6.27 0.76 -16.53
N LEU A 304 -6.77 1.12 -17.72
CA LEU A 304 -6.03 0.97 -18.98
C LEU A 304 -4.80 1.87 -19.04
N ALA A 305 -4.91 3.12 -18.56
CA ALA A 305 -3.79 4.05 -18.48
C ALA A 305 -2.70 3.54 -17.51
N GLY A 306 -3.10 3.03 -16.34
CA GLY A 306 -2.19 2.44 -15.37
C GLY A 306 -1.52 1.16 -15.90
N LEU A 307 -2.27 0.28 -16.57
CA LEU A 307 -1.73 -0.93 -17.20
C LEU A 307 -0.75 -0.61 -18.34
N PHE A 308 -1.08 0.37 -19.18
CA PHE A 308 -0.20 0.85 -20.25
C PHE A 308 1.12 1.36 -19.67
N LEU A 309 1.07 2.19 -18.62
CA LEU A 309 2.25 2.71 -17.95
C LEU A 309 3.11 1.58 -17.39
N LEU A 310 2.52 0.63 -16.66
CA LEU A 310 3.23 -0.53 -16.11
C LEU A 310 3.91 -1.35 -17.22
N ARG A 311 3.22 -1.61 -18.34
CA ARG A 311 3.78 -2.33 -19.48
C ARG A 311 4.93 -1.56 -20.12
N HIS A 312 4.79 -0.24 -20.26
CA HIS A 312 5.83 0.62 -20.84
C HIS A 312 7.10 0.62 -19.98
N GLU A 313 6.96 0.69 -18.65
CA GLU A 313 8.09 0.63 -17.73
C GLU A 313 8.77 -0.74 -17.73
N ALA A 314 8.00 -1.82 -17.74
CA ALA A 314 8.53 -3.18 -17.84
C ALA A 314 9.28 -3.41 -19.16
N PHE A 315 8.84 -2.78 -20.25
CA PHE A 315 9.54 -2.86 -21.54
C PHE A 315 10.86 -2.08 -21.52
N ARG A 316 10.87 -0.85 -20.98
CA ARG A 316 12.10 -0.04 -20.86
C ARG A 316 13.13 -0.72 -19.97
N ALA A 317 12.73 -1.23 -18.80
CA ALA A 317 13.66 -1.91 -17.88
C ALA A 317 14.31 -3.14 -18.53
N ARG A 318 13.57 -3.89 -19.35
CA ARG A 318 14.09 -5.03 -20.13
C ARG A 318 15.07 -4.58 -21.22
N ALA A 319 14.75 -3.53 -21.95
CA ALA A 319 15.63 -2.96 -22.97
C ALA A 319 16.96 -2.46 -22.37
N SER A 320 16.91 -1.78 -21.22
CA SER A 320 18.11 -1.31 -20.50
C SER A 320 19.00 -2.47 -20.06
N ARG A 321 18.42 -3.54 -19.51
CA ARG A 321 19.17 -4.74 -19.10
C ARG A 321 19.84 -5.45 -20.28
N ARG A 322 19.16 -5.52 -21.42
CA ARG A 322 19.68 -6.16 -22.64
C ARG A 322 20.82 -5.38 -23.30
N ALA A 323 20.89 -4.07 -23.05
CA ALA A 323 21.95 -3.19 -23.55
C ALA A 323 23.24 -3.23 -22.69
N LEU A 324 23.23 -3.85 -21.51
CA LEU A 324 24.43 -4.02 -20.69
C LEU A 324 25.32 -5.14 -21.26
N PRO A 325 26.66 -5.02 -21.22
CA PRO A 325 27.56 -6.07 -21.71
C PRO A 325 27.41 -7.40 -20.93
N PRO A 326 27.69 -8.56 -21.56
CA PRO A 326 27.37 -9.89 -21.01
C PRO A 326 27.90 -10.16 -19.59
N LYS A 327 29.07 -9.58 -19.23
CA LYS A 327 29.68 -9.74 -17.90
C LYS A 327 28.90 -9.05 -16.76
N GLN A 328 28.04 -8.08 -17.08
CA GLN A 328 27.19 -7.38 -16.10
C GLN A 328 25.75 -7.90 -16.08
N GLN A 329 25.38 -8.81 -16.99
CA GLN A 329 24.05 -9.43 -17.03
C GLN A 329 23.93 -10.62 -16.05
N ALA A 330 25.06 -11.17 -15.58
CA ALA A 330 25.14 -12.35 -14.72
C ALA A 330 25.40 -12.05 -13.23
N ALA A 331 25.45 -10.78 -12.84
CA ALA A 331 25.65 -10.31 -11.46
C ALA A 331 24.36 -9.64 -10.93
#